data_AF-A0A496SBD6-F1
#
_entry.id   AF-A0A496SBD6-F1
#
_cell.length_a   1.000
_cell.length_b   1.000
_cell.length_c   1.000
_cell.angle_alpha   90.00
_cell.angle_beta   90.00
_cell.angle_gamma   90.00
#
_symmetry.space_group_name_H-M   'P 1'
#
loop_
_entity.id
_entity.type
_entity.pdbx_description
1 polymer ?
#
loop_
_entity_poly.entity_id
_entity_poly.type
_entity_poly.pdbx_seq_one_letter_code
_entity_poly.pdbx_strand_id
1 'polypeptide(L)'
;MRGRPILKATMRIHKTLTPLILTSSGAVGFTAVLALLGAFDRPELASYDFRFRWRGEEPPDTNVVIVAVDDQSQQELGLNWPFPCSFHAKLVRNLKKAGAKVIAFDIEFFTETPEDSEFAEALAEAGNVILARKMAYCGNRWTLPAPVLRRSARSLVDMPYDTDRFHGG
;
A
#
# COMPACT_ATOMS: atom_id res chain seq x y z
N MET A 1 -4.16 -59.93 50.33
CA MET A 1 -2.94 -59.71 49.52
C MET A 1 -3.32 -59.41 48.06
N ARG A 2 -3.03 -58.19 47.56
CA ARG A 2 -2.58 -57.86 46.18
C ARG A 2 -2.80 -56.36 45.89
N GLY A 3 -1.75 -55.56 46.07
CA GLY A 3 -1.68 -54.19 45.55
C GLY A 3 -1.33 -54.22 44.06
N ARG A 4 -2.04 -53.42 43.25
CA ARG A 4 -1.81 -53.29 41.80
C ARG A 4 -0.72 -52.23 41.52
N PRO A 5 0.23 -52.47 40.60
CA PRO A 5 1.30 -51.50 40.29
C PRO A 5 0.85 -50.53 39.20
N ILE A 6 0.38 -49.34 39.58
CA ILE A 6 -0.05 -48.28 38.63
C ILE A 6 1.04 -47.23 38.33
N LEU A 7 2.24 -47.34 38.93
CA LEU A 7 3.22 -46.24 38.95
C LEU A 7 4.36 -46.30 37.92
N LYS A 8 4.38 -47.26 36.98
CA LYS A 8 5.51 -47.42 36.02
C LYS A 8 5.29 -46.79 34.64
N ALA A 9 4.06 -46.38 34.30
CA ALA A 9 3.74 -45.87 32.97
C ALA A 9 4.18 -44.41 32.75
N THR A 10 3.97 -43.53 33.72
CA THR A 10 4.24 -42.08 33.63
C THR A 10 5.74 -41.76 33.44
N MET A 11 6.62 -42.58 34.02
CA MET A 11 8.06 -42.39 33.97
C MET A 11 8.71 -42.81 32.63
N ARG A 12 7.96 -43.49 31.75
CA ARG A 12 8.47 -43.90 30.43
C ARG A 12 8.17 -42.86 29.34
N ILE A 13 7.09 -42.10 29.53
CA ILE A 13 6.55 -41.12 28.58
C ILE A 13 7.44 -39.86 28.51
N HIS A 14 7.98 -39.38 29.63
CA HIS A 14 8.85 -38.20 29.63
C HIS A 14 10.24 -38.44 29.00
N LYS A 15 10.77 -39.68 29.05
CA LYS A 15 12.08 -40.03 28.46
C LYS A 15 12.06 -40.15 26.93
N THR A 16 10.90 -40.41 26.35
CA THR A 16 10.70 -40.47 24.88
C THR A 16 10.29 -39.13 24.28
N LEU A 17 9.76 -38.21 25.09
CA LEU A 17 9.34 -36.87 24.64
C LEU A 17 10.50 -35.86 24.59
N THR A 18 11.50 -35.98 25.45
CA THR A 18 12.67 -35.09 25.46
C THR A 18 13.50 -35.09 24.16
N PRO A 19 13.83 -36.23 23.51
CA PRO A 19 14.52 -36.18 22.22
C PRO A 19 13.64 -35.57 21.12
N LEU A 20 12.32 -35.78 21.17
CA LEU A 20 11.37 -35.23 20.21
C LEU A 20 11.32 -33.69 20.28
N ILE A 21 11.28 -33.14 21.49
CA ILE A 21 11.29 -31.69 21.75
C ILE A 21 12.64 -31.07 21.36
N LEU A 22 13.75 -31.75 21.63
CA LEU A 22 15.07 -31.26 21.25
C LEU A 22 15.27 -31.26 19.72
N THR A 23 14.78 -32.29 19.02
CA THR A 23 14.81 -32.33 17.55
C THR A 23 13.90 -31.27 16.93
N SER A 24 12.72 -31.02 17.50
CA SER A 24 11.82 -29.99 16.98
C SER A 24 12.40 -28.59 17.18
N SER A 25 13.00 -28.30 18.35
CA SER A 25 13.65 -27.00 18.60
C SER A 25 14.88 -26.79 17.72
N GLY A 26 15.64 -27.85 17.46
CA GLY A 26 16.75 -27.80 16.50
C GLY A 26 16.29 -27.48 15.08
N ALA A 27 15.19 -28.09 14.63
CA ALA A 27 14.61 -27.79 13.31
C ALA A 27 14.13 -26.34 13.21
N VAL A 28 13.42 -25.82 14.22
CA VAL A 28 12.97 -24.42 14.25
C VAL A 28 14.17 -23.46 14.22
N GLY A 29 15.19 -23.72 15.03
CA GLY A 29 16.41 -22.91 15.05
C GLY A 29 17.14 -22.92 13.70
N PHE A 30 17.24 -24.09 13.06
CA PHE A 30 17.85 -24.24 11.75
C PHE A 30 17.07 -23.50 10.65
N THR A 31 15.73 -23.62 10.64
CA THR A 31 14.88 -22.87 9.72
C THR A 31 14.98 -21.37 9.94
N ALA A 32 15.03 -20.91 11.20
CA ALA A 32 15.21 -19.49 11.52
C ALA A 32 16.57 -18.96 11.02
N VAL A 33 17.65 -19.72 11.18
CA VAL A 33 18.97 -19.35 10.64
C VAL A 33 18.94 -19.29 9.11
N LEU A 34 18.33 -20.26 8.43
CA LEU A 34 18.17 -20.23 6.97
C LEU A 34 17.34 -19.03 6.49
N ALA A 35 16.28 -18.67 7.22
CA ALA A 35 15.48 -17.49 6.94
C ALA A 35 16.27 -16.19 7.14
N LEU A 36 17.06 -16.09 8.21
CA LEU A 36 17.93 -14.93 8.44
C LEU A 36 19.04 -14.79 7.38
N LEU A 37 19.43 -15.90 6.75
CA LEU A 37 20.38 -15.92 5.64
C LEU A 37 19.73 -15.71 4.26
N GLY A 38 18.41 -15.47 4.19
CA GLY A 38 17.68 -15.24 2.93
C GLY A 38 17.54 -16.49 2.05
N ALA A 39 17.69 -17.69 2.60
CA ALA A 39 17.64 -18.94 1.83
C ALA A 39 16.26 -19.20 1.18
N PHE A 40 15.21 -18.54 1.67
CA PHE A 40 13.84 -18.67 1.16
C PHE A 40 13.44 -17.62 0.12
N ASP A 41 14.20 -16.53 -0.03
CA ASP A 41 13.82 -15.40 -0.91
C ASP A 41 13.77 -15.84 -2.38
N ARG A 42 14.78 -16.59 -2.83
CA ARG A 42 14.85 -17.11 -4.21
C ARG A 42 13.72 -18.10 -4.55
N PRO A 43 13.48 -19.18 -3.77
CA PRO A 43 12.39 -20.08 -4.07
C PRO A 43 11.02 -19.40 -3.92
N GLU A 44 10.88 -18.41 -3.02
CA GLU A 44 9.67 -17.61 -2.91
C GLU A 44 9.41 -16.83 -4.21
N LEU A 45 10.38 -16.04 -4.70
CA LEU A 45 10.26 -15.29 -5.96
C LEU A 45 9.98 -16.21 -7.15
N ALA A 46 10.69 -17.34 -7.24
CA ALA A 46 10.44 -18.34 -8.29
C ALA A 46 9.02 -18.91 -8.22
N SER A 47 8.48 -19.09 -7.02
CA SER A 47 7.11 -19.54 -6.82
C SER A 47 6.09 -18.48 -7.23
N TYR A 48 6.36 -17.18 -7.00
CA TYR A 48 5.53 -16.08 -7.47
C TYR A 48 5.52 -16.01 -8.99
N ASP A 49 6.70 -16.01 -9.62
CA ASP A 49 6.84 -15.98 -11.08
C ASP A 49 6.11 -17.15 -11.73
N PHE A 50 6.24 -18.35 -11.17
CA PHE A 50 5.53 -19.53 -11.67
C PHE A 50 4.01 -19.34 -11.60
N ARG A 51 3.48 -18.83 -10.48
CA ARG A 51 2.04 -18.57 -10.33
C ARG A 51 1.54 -17.49 -11.29
N PHE A 52 2.30 -16.41 -11.51
CA PHE A 52 1.95 -15.38 -12.47
C PHE A 52 1.94 -15.91 -13.90
N ARG A 53 2.95 -16.69 -14.27
CA ARG A 53 3.02 -17.35 -15.59
C ARG A 53 1.89 -18.35 -15.78
N TRP A 54 1.54 -19.13 -14.76
CA TRP A 54 0.45 -20.10 -14.81
C TRP A 54 -0.92 -19.43 -14.92
N ARG A 55 -1.15 -18.34 -14.18
CA ARG A 55 -2.38 -17.54 -14.28
C ARG A 55 -2.56 -16.98 -15.70
N GLY A 56 -1.46 -16.59 -16.35
CA GLY A 56 -1.45 -16.01 -17.70
C GLY A 56 -1.66 -14.50 -17.69
N GLU A 57 -1.71 -13.92 -18.90
CA GLU A 57 -2.04 -12.50 -19.09
C GLU A 57 -3.54 -12.28 -18.86
N GLU A 58 -3.86 -11.29 -18.04
CA GLU A 58 -5.24 -10.89 -17.77
C GLU A 58 -5.45 -9.50 -18.38
N PRO A 59 -6.50 -9.30 -19.19
CA PRO A 59 -6.74 -8.01 -19.81
C PRO A 59 -6.92 -6.93 -18.72
N PRO A 60 -6.46 -5.69 -18.97
CA PRO A 60 -6.66 -4.60 -18.02
C PRO A 60 -8.15 -4.43 -17.71
N ASP A 61 -8.48 -4.22 -16.45
CA ASP A 61 -9.86 -3.94 -16.06
C ASP A 61 -10.29 -2.58 -16.66
N THR A 62 -11.25 -2.62 -17.57
CA THR A 62 -11.81 -1.42 -18.22
C THR A 62 -12.53 -0.46 -17.25
N ASN A 63 -12.78 -0.89 -16.01
CA ASN A 63 -13.41 -0.05 -14.99
C ASN A 63 -12.44 0.93 -14.31
N VAL A 64 -11.13 0.75 -14.51
CA VAL A 64 -10.09 1.61 -13.91
C VAL A 64 -9.31 2.31 -15.02
N VAL A 65 -9.25 3.64 -14.95
CA VAL A 65 -8.47 4.46 -15.86
C VAL A 65 -7.44 5.22 -15.05
N ILE A 66 -6.17 5.07 -15.44
CA ILE A 66 -5.06 5.82 -14.86
C ILE A 66 -4.82 7.04 -15.76
N VAL A 67 -4.96 8.24 -15.18
CA VAL A 67 -4.58 9.49 -15.83
C VAL A 67 -3.16 9.82 -15.37
N ALA A 68 -2.18 9.38 -16.16
CA ALA A 68 -0.77 9.63 -15.87
C ALA A 68 -0.40 11.09 -16.17
N VAL A 69 0.54 11.63 -15.40
CA VAL A 69 1.18 12.91 -15.68
C VAL A 69 2.67 12.64 -15.88
N ASP A 70 3.17 12.98 -17.06
CA ASP A 70 4.56 12.76 -17.47
C ASP A 70 5.13 13.99 -18.20
N ASP A 71 6.39 13.89 -18.61
CA ASP A 71 7.08 14.97 -19.34
C ASP A 71 6.43 15.29 -20.68
N GLN A 72 5.81 14.31 -21.34
CA GLN A 72 5.05 14.51 -22.57
C GLN A 72 3.82 15.39 -22.28
N SER A 73 3.11 15.12 -21.20
CA SER A 73 1.96 15.91 -20.75
C SER A 73 2.35 17.38 -20.49
N GLN A 74 3.51 17.62 -19.86
CA GLN A 74 4.02 18.98 -19.63
C GLN A 74 4.27 19.73 -20.95
N GLN A 75 4.88 19.05 -21.93
CA GLN A 75 5.17 19.63 -23.25
C GLN A 75 3.90 19.91 -24.05
N GLU A 76 2.96 18.96 -24.08
CA GLU A 76 1.71 19.10 -24.82
C GLU A 76 0.78 20.16 -24.22
N LEU A 77 0.74 20.26 -22.89
CA LEU A 77 -0.08 21.24 -22.18
C LEU A 77 0.61 22.61 -22.07
N GLY A 78 1.93 22.68 -22.31
CA GLY A 78 2.74 23.88 -22.08
C GLY A 78 2.75 24.31 -20.61
N LEU A 79 2.64 23.37 -19.68
CA LEU A 79 2.58 23.60 -18.24
C LEU A 79 3.78 22.92 -17.57
N ASN A 80 4.40 23.60 -16.62
CA ASN A 80 5.41 22.99 -15.76
C ASN A 80 4.75 22.35 -14.54
N TRP A 81 5.32 21.25 -14.08
CA TRP A 81 4.96 20.66 -12.79
C TRP A 81 5.43 21.56 -11.62
N PRO A 82 4.63 21.70 -10.53
CA PRO A 82 3.28 21.19 -10.33
C PRO A 82 2.23 21.97 -11.11
N PHE A 83 1.23 21.26 -11.65
CA PHE A 83 0.12 21.89 -12.38
C PHE A 83 -0.77 22.73 -11.45
N PRO A 84 -1.38 23.82 -11.99
CA PRO A 84 -2.24 24.69 -11.19
C PRO A 84 -3.54 23.99 -10.76
N CYS A 85 -4.07 24.32 -9.59
CA CYS A 85 -5.31 23.74 -9.07
C CYS A 85 -6.52 23.96 -10.00
N SER A 86 -6.56 25.06 -10.77
CA SER A 86 -7.58 25.30 -11.80
C SER A 86 -7.58 24.25 -12.92
N PHE A 87 -6.41 23.71 -13.27
CA PHE A 87 -6.30 22.59 -14.21
C PHE A 87 -6.94 21.32 -13.63
N HIS A 88 -6.68 21.03 -12.36
CA HIS A 88 -7.29 19.89 -11.66
C HIS A 88 -8.80 20.06 -11.49
N ALA A 89 -9.30 21.28 -11.29
CA ALA A 89 -10.73 21.59 -11.27
C ALA A 89 -11.40 21.21 -12.59
N LYS A 90 -10.80 21.61 -13.73
CA LYS A 90 -11.29 21.26 -15.07
C LYS A 90 -11.24 19.75 -15.31
N LEU A 91 -10.16 19.08 -14.89
CA LEU A 91 -10.03 17.62 -14.96
C LEU A 91 -11.17 16.91 -14.22
N VAL A 92 -11.43 17.29 -12.96
CA VAL A 92 -12.51 16.70 -12.15
C VAL A 92 -13.87 16.86 -12.82
N ARG A 93 -14.19 18.06 -13.31
CA ARG A 93 -15.47 18.31 -14.01
C ARG A 93 -15.61 17.43 -15.26
N ASN A 94 -14.53 17.27 -16.03
CA ASN A 94 -14.54 16.41 -17.22
C ASN A 94 -14.71 14.93 -16.87
N LEU A 95 -13.99 14.42 -15.88
CA LEU A 95 -14.11 13.03 -15.43
C LEU A 95 -15.51 12.74 -14.87
N LYS A 96 -16.08 13.69 -14.12
CA LYS A 96 -17.46 13.58 -13.64
C LYS A 96 -18.46 13.50 -14.79
N LYS A 97 -18.32 14.37 -15.80
CA LYS A 97 -19.16 14.34 -17.01
C LYS A 97 -19.01 13.04 -17.81
N ALA A 98 -17.81 12.47 -17.82
CA ALA A 98 -17.53 11.17 -18.44
C ALA A 98 -18.10 9.96 -17.65
N GLY A 99 -18.71 10.19 -16.48
CA GLY A 99 -19.36 9.14 -15.69
C GLY A 99 -18.45 8.44 -14.68
N ALA A 100 -17.30 9.02 -14.34
CA ALA A 100 -16.42 8.47 -13.31
C ALA A 100 -17.17 8.30 -11.98
N LYS A 101 -17.20 7.07 -11.45
CA LYS A 101 -17.86 6.75 -10.16
C LYS A 101 -17.08 7.27 -8.97
N VAL A 102 -15.75 7.21 -9.03
CA VAL A 102 -14.80 7.72 -8.03
C VAL A 102 -13.63 8.34 -8.77
N ILE A 103 -13.10 9.44 -8.26
CA ILE A 103 -11.88 10.10 -8.76
C ILE A 103 -10.89 10.13 -7.59
N ALA A 104 -9.72 9.53 -7.74
CA ALA A 104 -8.68 9.52 -6.72
C ALA A 104 -7.44 10.26 -7.23
N PHE A 105 -6.92 11.17 -6.41
CA PHE A 105 -5.68 11.88 -6.70
C PHE A 105 -4.52 11.27 -5.91
N ASP A 106 -3.53 10.77 -6.65
CA ASP A 106 -2.20 10.45 -6.12
C ASP A 106 -1.26 11.66 -6.29
N ILE A 107 -1.72 12.83 -5.84
CA ILE A 107 -1.01 14.11 -5.91
C ILE A 107 -1.18 14.82 -4.57
N GLU A 108 -0.09 15.42 -4.09
CA GLU A 108 -0.04 16.17 -2.84
C GLU A 108 -0.51 17.62 -3.02
N PHE A 109 -1.62 18.01 -2.38
CA PHE A 109 -2.17 19.37 -2.41
C PHE A 109 -2.02 20.10 -1.07
N PHE A 110 -0.80 20.19 -0.54
CA PHE A 110 -0.55 20.68 0.82
C PHE A 110 -0.34 22.19 0.94
N THR A 111 0.03 22.84 -0.16
CA THR A 111 0.28 24.29 -0.22
C THR A 111 -0.99 25.00 -0.67
N GLU A 112 -1.38 26.06 0.03
CA GLU A 112 -2.52 26.89 -0.38
C GLU A 112 -2.18 27.69 -1.63
N THR A 113 -3.10 27.69 -2.60
CA THR A 113 -3.01 28.48 -3.84
C THR A 113 -4.27 29.34 -4.03
N PRO A 114 -4.18 30.50 -4.69
CA PRO A 114 -5.36 31.31 -5.02
C PRO A 114 -6.45 30.53 -5.77
N GLU A 115 -6.05 29.54 -6.57
CA GLU A 115 -6.91 28.70 -7.39
C GLU A 115 -7.59 27.55 -6.61
N ASP A 116 -7.26 27.36 -5.33
CA ASP A 116 -7.85 26.28 -4.51
C ASP A 116 -9.36 26.45 -4.32
N SER A 117 -9.87 27.69 -4.42
CA SER A 117 -11.31 27.96 -4.35
C SER A 117 -12.07 27.32 -5.52
N GLU A 118 -11.60 27.52 -6.76
CA GLU A 118 -12.17 26.88 -7.93
C GLU A 118 -12.07 25.35 -7.87
N PHE A 119 -10.92 24.85 -7.39
CA PHE A 119 -10.75 23.40 -7.26
C PHE A 119 -11.69 22.82 -6.21
N ALA A 120 -11.81 23.46 -5.04
CA ALA A 120 -12.75 23.05 -4.00
C ALA A 120 -14.20 23.02 -4.50
N GLU A 121 -14.63 24.02 -5.28
CA GLU A 121 -15.95 24.02 -5.92
C GLU A 121 -16.14 22.80 -6.82
N ALA A 122 -15.16 22.49 -7.68
CA ALA A 122 -15.20 21.31 -8.54
C ALA A 122 -15.25 19.99 -7.73
N LEU A 123 -14.54 19.92 -6.60
CA LEU A 123 -14.61 18.76 -5.69
C LEU A 123 -16.02 18.58 -5.12
N ALA A 124 -16.63 19.68 -4.64
CA ALA A 124 -17.96 19.68 -4.06
C ALA A 124 -19.04 19.34 -5.10
N GLU A 125 -18.94 19.90 -6.31
CA GLU A 125 -19.83 19.60 -7.45
C GLU A 125 -19.76 18.13 -7.85
N ALA A 126 -18.56 17.55 -7.91
CA ALA A 126 -18.36 16.16 -8.29
C ALA A 126 -18.85 15.19 -7.20
N GLY A 127 -18.58 15.52 -5.92
CA GLY A 127 -19.02 14.79 -4.74
C GLY A 127 -18.43 13.39 -4.58
N ASN A 128 -17.47 13.00 -5.42
CA ASN A 128 -16.89 11.66 -5.47
C ASN A 128 -15.36 11.65 -5.61
N VAL A 129 -14.71 12.72 -5.16
CA VAL A 129 -13.26 12.89 -5.23
C VAL A 129 -12.60 12.51 -3.90
N ILE A 130 -11.50 11.78 -3.98
CA ILE A 130 -10.65 11.37 -2.86
C ILE A 130 -9.27 12.01 -3.05
N LEU A 131 -8.76 12.67 -2.00
CA LEU A 131 -7.44 13.30 -2.01
C LEU A 131 -6.45 12.52 -1.14
N ALA A 132 -5.18 12.54 -1.52
CA ALA A 132 -4.12 11.97 -0.70
C ALA A 132 -3.81 12.81 0.55
N ARG A 133 -3.47 12.14 1.65
CA ARG A 133 -2.80 12.72 2.81
C ARG A 133 -1.52 11.95 3.10
N LYS A 134 -0.46 12.63 3.53
CA LYS A 134 0.85 12.03 3.79
C LYS A 134 1.19 12.10 5.26
N MET A 135 1.90 11.11 5.77
CA MET A 135 2.43 11.16 7.14
C MET A 135 3.78 11.89 7.14
N ALA A 136 3.90 12.96 7.93
CA ALA A 136 5.16 13.69 8.06
C ALA A 136 6.16 12.93 8.95
N TYR A 137 7.43 12.87 8.51
CA TYR A 137 8.53 12.17 9.18
C TYR A 137 8.83 12.72 10.60
N CYS A 138 8.63 14.03 10.81
CA CYS A 138 8.90 14.68 12.09
C CYS A 138 7.61 14.90 12.89
N GLY A 139 7.22 13.91 13.69
CA GLY A 139 6.23 14.10 14.77
C GLY A 139 4.92 13.31 14.67
N ASN A 140 4.87 12.19 13.93
CA ASN A 140 3.66 11.36 13.77
C ASN A 140 2.41 12.16 13.38
N ARG A 141 2.59 13.23 12.59
CA ARG A 141 1.52 14.16 12.24
C ARG A 141 1.20 14.02 10.75
N TRP A 142 -0.09 13.95 10.44
CA TRP A 142 -0.56 13.93 9.05
C TRP A 142 -0.40 15.31 8.41
N THR A 143 0.26 15.36 7.27
CA THR A 143 0.17 16.47 6.31
C THR A 143 -1.12 16.30 5.52
N LEU A 144 -1.99 17.28 5.67
CA LEU A 144 -3.33 17.27 5.09
C LEU A 144 -3.36 18.22 3.88
N PRO A 145 -4.26 17.97 2.91
CA PRO A 145 -4.55 18.94 1.87
C PRO A 145 -4.95 20.30 2.44
N ALA A 146 -4.78 21.34 1.64
CA ALA A 146 -5.24 22.70 1.95
C ALA A 146 -6.66 22.67 2.55
N PRO A 147 -6.94 23.43 3.62
CA PRO A 147 -8.19 23.31 4.38
C PRO A 147 -9.46 23.39 3.53
N VAL A 148 -9.46 24.24 2.49
CA VAL A 148 -10.59 24.41 1.56
C VAL A 148 -10.83 23.17 0.69
N LEU A 149 -9.76 22.52 0.23
CA LEU A 149 -9.82 21.29 -0.54
C LEU A 149 -10.25 20.11 0.33
N ARG A 150 -9.67 20.00 1.53
CA ARG A 150 -9.99 18.93 2.49
C ARG A 150 -11.46 18.89 2.89
N ARG A 151 -12.09 20.05 3.05
CA ARG A 151 -13.52 20.14 3.41
C ARG A 151 -14.45 19.78 2.26
N SER A 152 -13.98 19.90 1.03
CA SER A 152 -14.78 19.73 -0.19
C SER A 152 -14.60 18.34 -0.81
N ALA A 153 -13.48 17.67 -0.52
CA ALA A 153 -13.26 16.28 -0.88
C ALA A 153 -14.21 15.33 -0.12
N ARG A 154 -14.57 14.21 -0.75
CA ARG A 154 -15.42 13.19 -0.12
C ARG A 154 -14.71 12.46 1.01
N SER A 155 -13.43 12.17 0.81
CA SER A 155 -12.59 11.47 1.79
C SER A 155 -11.11 11.75 1.51
N LEU A 156 -10.27 11.39 2.48
CA LEU A 156 -8.83 11.33 2.32
C LEU A 156 -8.37 9.88 2.25
N VAL A 157 -7.30 9.62 1.51
CA VAL A 157 -6.59 8.34 1.47
C VAL A 157 -5.17 8.51 1.99
N ASP A 158 -4.68 7.49 2.68
CA ASP A 158 -3.35 7.48 3.27
C ASP A 158 -2.34 7.14 2.19
N MET A 159 -1.47 8.09 1.88
CA MET A 159 -0.30 7.82 1.07
C MET A 159 0.72 7.10 1.97
N PRO A 160 1.16 5.88 1.60
CA PRO A 160 2.14 5.16 2.39
C PRO A 160 3.42 5.97 2.48
N TYR A 161 4.08 5.88 3.64
CA TYR A 161 5.39 6.50 3.80
C TYR A 161 6.39 5.73 2.94
N ASP A 162 7.03 6.42 2.01
CA ASP A 162 8.11 5.85 1.22
C ASP A 162 9.35 5.65 2.12
N THR A 163 9.58 4.41 2.53
CA THR A 163 10.73 4.00 3.35
C THR A 163 12.01 3.92 2.55
N ASP A 164 11.89 3.87 1.23
CA ASP A 164 12.95 3.53 0.33
C ASP A 164 13.55 4.87 -0.09
N ARG A 165 14.44 5.42 0.75
CA ARG A 165 15.19 6.63 0.42
C ARG A 165 15.81 6.45 -0.96
N PHE A 166 15.18 6.99 -2.01
CA PHE A 166 15.82 7.19 -3.29
C PHE A 166 17.01 8.11 -3.04
N HIS A 167 18.19 7.52 -2.92
CA HIS A 167 19.45 8.25 -2.96
C HIS A 167 19.58 8.70 -4.42
N GLY A 168 19.02 9.86 -4.74
CA GLY A 168 19.34 10.55 -5.97
C GLY A 168 20.85 10.80 -5.98
N GLY A 169 21.53 10.21 -6.97
CA GLY A 169 22.93 10.50 -7.28
C GLY A 169 23.10 11.86 -7.92
#